data_AF-A0A9C7C5R9-F1
#
_entry.id   AF-A0A9C7C5R9-F1
#
_cell.length_a   1.000
_cell.length_b   1.000
_cell.length_c   1.000
_cell.angle_alpha   90.00
_cell.angle_beta   90.00
_cell.angle_gamma   90.00
#
_symmetry.space_group_name_H-M   'P 1'
#
loop_
_entity.id
_entity.type
_entity.pdbx_description
1 polymer ?
#
loop_
_entity_poly.entity_id
_entity_poly.type
_entity_poly.pdbx_seq_one_letter_code
_entity_poly.pdbx_strand_id
1 'polypeptide(L)'
;MAAKPNIQMSCASVPVVHEVEVMDEMGRLKKTHIPGERPLTIYLDKREVVTLMTLGSAPEALVLGYLRNQRLVESPDDIESIQVDWETDSAAVKTRRSTVDIDALTSKRVVTTGCGQGTMFGGLIEEMDEIQLPQGPTLSQEAIVTLIDSIRIHDTIYKKSGSVHACAVFERDGNEGVRLLHFIEDVGRHNAVDSISGLMWLANKPGRDLIFFTTGRLTSEMVIKGAQMGIPFLLTRSGVTLMGLELARKTNLTILSRCSGKHFEIYNAPERVVFSQKPQ
;
A
#
# COMPACT_ATOMS: atom_id res chain seq x y z
N MET A 1 19.06 7.92 -14.74
CA MET A 1 18.01 8.13 -13.72
C MET A 1 17.05 9.15 -14.30
N ALA A 2 15.76 8.84 -14.43
CA ALA A 2 14.80 9.89 -14.82
C ALA A 2 14.68 10.90 -13.67
N ALA A 3 14.44 12.17 -14.00
CA ALA A 3 14.27 13.22 -13.00
C ALA A 3 13.08 12.89 -12.08
N LYS A 4 13.16 13.27 -10.80
CA LYS A 4 12.00 13.20 -9.92
C LYS A 4 10.92 14.15 -10.44
N PRO A 5 9.64 13.76 -10.41
CA PRO A 5 8.56 14.63 -10.85
C PRO A 5 8.56 15.90 -9.99
N ASN A 6 8.37 17.05 -10.63
CA ASN A 6 8.32 18.33 -9.94
C ASN A 6 6.88 18.64 -9.51
N ILE A 7 6.45 18.06 -8.39
CA ILE A 7 5.10 18.26 -7.84
C ILE A 7 5.23 19.18 -6.61
N GLN A 8 4.46 20.27 -6.57
CA GLN A 8 4.40 21.11 -5.38
C GLN A 8 3.53 20.46 -4.31
N MET A 9 4.11 20.18 -3.13
CA MET A 9 3.43 19.51 -2.02
C MET A 9 3.38 20.42 -0.79
N SER A 10 2.26 20.39 -0.08
CA SER A 10 2.10 21.09 1.21
C SER A 10 2.99 20.51 2.33
N CYS A 11 3.38 19.23 2.21
CA CYS A 11 4.05 18.47 3.27
C CYS A 11 3.26 18.53 4.60
N ALA A 12 1.94 18.38 4.51
CA ALA A 12 1.04 18.53 5.64
C ALA A 12 1.26 17.40 6.66
N SER A 13 1.15 17.73 7.94
CA SER A 13 1.31 16.77 9.03
C SER A 13 0.30 17.06 10.13
N VAL A 14 -0.02 16.03 10.89
CA VAL A 14 -1.06 16.06 11.92
C VAL A 14 -0.74 14.97 12.95
N PRO A 15 -1.06 15.14 14.25
CA PRO A 15 -0.87 14.09 15.24
C PRO A 15 -1.59 12.81 14.84
N VAL A 16 -0.84 11.71 14.79
CA VAL A 16 -1.37 10.39 14.37
C VAL A 16 -1.82 9.52 15.54
N VAL A 17 -1.44 9.89 16.77
CA VAL A 17 -1.76 9.16 17.98
C VAL A 17 -2.23 10.14 19.05
N HIS A 18 -3.26 9.75 19.79
CA HIS A 18 -3.90 10.55 20.83
C HIS A 18 -3.91 9.79 22.16
N GLU A 19 -3.56 10.47 23.26
CA GLU A 19 -3.70 9.91 24.61
C GLU A 19 -5.16 10.03 25.06
N VAL A 20 -5.71 8.94 25.58
CA VAL A 20 -7.07 8.87 26.13
C VAL A 20 -7.06 8.14 27.46
N GLU A 21 -8.05 8.44 28.30
CA GLU A 21 -8.31 7.69 29.53
C GLU A 21 -9.26 6.54 29.25
N VAL A 22 -8.93 5.34 29.75
CA VAL A 22 -9.76 4.14 29.63
C VAL A 22 -9.90 3.47 30.99
N MET A 23 -10.99 2.74 31.17
CA MET A 23 -11.23 1.90 32.34
C MET A 23 -10.92 0.45 31.99
N ASP A 24 -10.17 -0.24 32.84
CA ASP A 24 -9.87 -1.66 32.68
C ASP A 24 -10.94 -2.58 33.29
N GLU A 25 -10.76 -3.90 33.16
CA GLU A 25 -11.68 -4.92 33.67
C GLU A 25 -11.87 -4.91 35.20
N MET A 26 -10.97 -4.23 35.92
CA MET A 26 -11.00 -4.07 37.37
C MET A 26 -11.58 -2.70 37.82
N GLY A 27 -12.02 -1.86 36.87
CA GLY A 27 -12.56 -0.54 37.17
C GLY A 27 -11.50 0.54 37.40
N ARG A 28 -10.22 0.30 37.08
CA ARG A 28 -9.14 1.29 37.24
C ARG A 28 -9.03 2.17 36.01
N LEU A 29 -8.90 3.48 36.22
CA LEU A 29 -8.58 4.43 35.16
C LEU A 29 -7.10 4.34 34.81
N LYS A 30 -6.79 4.24 33.51
CA LYS A 30 -5.43 4.27 32.97
C LYS A 30 -5.38 5.08 31.68
N LYS A 31 -4.21 5.64 31.38
CA LYS A 31 -3.93 6.29 30.11
C LYS A 31 -3.48 5.27 29.07
N THR A 32 -3.99 5.39 27.85
CA THR A 32 -3.55 4.63 26.69
C THR A 32 -3.50 5.52 25.47
N HIS A 33 -2.84 5.06 24.42
CA HIS A 33 -2.79 5.73 23.14
C HIS A 33 -3.73 5.06 22.14
N ILE A 34 -4.41 5.86 21.32
CA ILE A 34 -5.25 5.39 20.20
C ILE A 34 -4.81 6.09 18.91
N PRO A 35 -4.91 5.43 17.74
CA PRO A 35 -4.66 6.09 16.47
C PRO A 35 -5.75 7.12 16.17
N GLY A 36 -5.39 8.20 15.49
CA GLY A 36 -6.37 9.09 14.87
C GLY A 36 -7.01 8.45 13.65
N GLU A 37 -8.27 8.79 13.39
CA GLU A 37 -8.96 8.47 12.14
C GLU A 37 -9.69 9.74 11.71
N ARG A 38 -9.43 10.22 10.50
CA ARG A 38 -10.01 11.46 9.98
C ARG A 38 -10.33 11.35 8.49
N PRO A 39 -11.35 12.06 8.02
CA PRO A 39 -11.63 12.13 6.59
C PRO A 39 -10.52 12.90 5.86
N LEU A 40 -10.30 12.54 4.61
CA LEU A 40 -9.51 13.29 3.65
C LEU A 40 -10.23 13.27 2.31
N THR A 41 -10.89 14.36 1.97
CA THR A 41 -11.64 14.52 0.73
C THR A 41 -10.71 14.96 -0.40
N ILE A 42 -10.53 14.11 -1.40
CA ILE A 42 -9.67 14.36 -2.54
C ILE A 42 -10.45 15.10 -3.62
N TYR A 43 -9.96 16.28 -4.00
CA TYR A 43 -10.44 17.06 -5.13
C TYR A 43 -9.42 17.01 -6.26
N LEU A 44 -9.83 16.58 -7.45
CA LEU A 44 -9.01 16.63 -8.67
C LEU A 44 -9.58 17.71 -9.59
N ASP A 45 -8.80 18.76 -9.87
CA ASP A 45 -9.22 19.90 -10.68
C ASP A 45 -10.59 20.47 -10.26
N LYS A 46 -10.76 20.67 -8.94
CA LYS A 46 -11.98 21.17 -8.27
C LYS A 46 -13.18 20.22 -8.25
N ARG A 47 -13.05 19.00 -8.75
CA ARG A 47 -14.10 17.97 -8.65
C ARG A 47 -13.80 17.02 -7.51
N GLU A 48 -14.81 16.77 -6.67
CA GLU A 48 -14.71 15.78 -5.60
C GLU A 48 -14.58 14.38 -6.19
N VAL A 49 -13.56 13.63 -5.75
CA VAL A 49 -13.30 12.27 -6.21
C VAL A 49 -13.75 11.26 -5.17
N VAL A 50 -13.22 11.37 -3.95
CA VAL A 50 -13.47 10.41 -2.87
C VAL A 50 -13.16 11.05 -1.51
N THR A 51 -13.78 10.56 -0.44
CA THR A 51 -13.33 10.80 0.93
C THR A 51 -12.72 9.52 1.49
N LEU A 52 -11.46 9.58 1.91
CA LEU A 52 -10.76 8.46 2.54
C LEU A 52 -10.71 8.68 4.05
N MET A 53 -10.98 7.64 4.84
CA MET A 53 -10.70 7.66 6.28
C MET A 53 -9.25 7.23 6.50
N THR A 54 -8.39 8.13 6.97
CA THR A 54 -6.94 7.94 7.05
C THR A 54 -6.37 8.32 8.42
N LEU A 55 -5.20 7.79 8.72
CA LEU A 55 -4.37 8.21 9.85
C LEU A 55 -3.70 9.57 9.62
N GLY A 56 -3.49 9.97 8.37
CA GLY A 56 -2.85 11.23 7.99
C GLY A 56 -1.31 11.25 8.09
N SER A 57 -0.65 10.09 8.07
CA SER A 57 0.80 9.95 8.23
C SER A 57 1.61 10.40 7.00
N ALA A 58 1.07 10.21 5.79
CA ALA A 58 1.69 10.61 4.53
C ALA A 58 0.60 11.01 3.50
N PRO A 59 -0.13 12.10 3.73
CA PRO A 59 -1.37 12.38 3.01
C PRO A 59 -1.14 12.69 1.52
N GLU A 60 -0.09 13.41 1.12
CA GLU A 60 0.18 13.66 -0.30
C GLU A 60 0.56 12.38 -1.06
N ALA A 61 1.30 11.47 -0.40
CA ALA A 61 1.63 10.18 -0.96
C ALA A 61 0.38 9.30 -1.10
N LEU A 62 -0.52 9.32 -0.10
CA LEU A 62 -1.81 8.65 -0.17
C LEU A 62 -2.63 9.13 -1.37
N VAL A 63 -2.78 10.45 -1.51
CA VAL A 63 -3.53 11.07 -2.60
C VAL A 63 -2.94 10.66 -3.94
N LEU A 64 -1.63 10.81 -4.11
CA LEU A 64 -0.94 10.47 -5.33
C LEU A 64 -1.09 8.99 -5.71
N GLY A 65 -0.94 8.10 -4.72
CA GLY A 65 -1.10 6.68 -4.92
C GLY A 65 -2.53 6.24 -5.22
N TYR A 66 -3.52 6.89 -4.60
CA TYR A 66 -4.92 6.69 -4.93
C TYR A 66 -5.18 7.07 -6.39
N LEU A 67 -4.75 8.26 -6.84
CA LEU A 67 -4.92 8.70 -8.22
C LEU A 67 -4.27 7.72 -9.22
N ARG A 68 -3.05 7.24 -8.92
CA ARG A 68 -2.35 6.25 -9.72
C ARG A 68 -3.11 4.93 -9.81
N ASN A 69 -3.49 4.37 -8.67
CA ASN A 69 -4.12 3.04 -8.60
C ASN A 69 -5.56 3.05 -9.17
N GLN A 70 -6.24 4.21 -9.15
CA GLN A 70 -7.52 4.40 -9.83
C GLN A 70 -7.39 4.85 -11.29
N ARG A 71 -6.16 5.02 -11.81
CA ARG A 71 -5.87 5.52 -13.17
C ARG A 71 -6.52 6.87 -13.50
N LEU A 72 -6.62 7.73 -12.49
CA LEU A 72 -7.09 9.10 -12.66
C LEU A 72 -6.00 10.02 -13.22
N VAL A 73 -4.73 9.57 -13.16
CA VAL A 73 -3.57 10.25 -13.72
C VAL A 73 -2.62 9.20 -14.30
N GLU A 74 -2.12 9.44 -15.52
CA GLU A 74 -1.20 8.53 -16.22
C GLU A 74 0.26 8.72 -15.81
N SER A 75 0.68 9.97 -15.57
CA SER A 75 2.06 10.32 -15.23
C SER A 75 2.11 11.26 -14.01
N PRO A 76 3.10 11.13 -13.10
CA PRO A 76 3.23 12.09 -12.01
C PRO A 76 3.64 13.48 -12.52
N ASP A 77 4.19 13.55 -13.74
CA ASP A 77 4.48 14.82 -14.43
C ASP A 77 3.22 15.56 -14.89
N ASP A 78 2.05 14.91 -14.89
CA ASP A 78 0.78 15.58 -15.16
C ASP A 78 0.25 16.32 -13.93
N ILE A 79 0.85 16.16 -12.75
CA ILE A 79 0.39 16.77 -11.51
C ILE A 79 1.21 18.01 -11.19
N GLU A 80 0.57 19.18 -11.20
CA GLU A 80 1.20 20.45 -10.82
C GLU A 80 1.43 20.51 -9.30
N SER A 81 0.39 20.22 -8.53
CA SER A 81 0.44 20.31 -7.07
C SER A 81 -0.53 19.35 -6.37
N ILE A 82 -0.17 18.99 -5.14
CA ILE A 82 -1.02 18.31 -4.16
C ILE A 82 -0.96 19.13 -2.88
N GLN A 83 -2.08 19.74 -2.48
CA GLN A 83 -2.18 20.58 -1.30
C GLN A 83 -3.19 19.97 -0.33
N VAL A 84 -2.71 19.55 0.82
CA VAL A 84 -3.49 18.96 1.89
C VAL A 84 -3.71 20.01 2.97
N ASP A 85 -4.96 20.16 3.37
CA ASP A 85 -5.39 21.07 4.42
C ASP A 85 -6.21 20.29 5.46
N TRP A 86 -5.64 20.17 6.66
CA TRP A 86 -6.27 19.46 7.78
C TRP A 86 -7.30 20.32 8.54
N GLU A 87 -7.43 21.62 8.24
CA GLU A 87 -8.54 22.43 8.77
C GLU A 87 -9.84 22.17 8.01
N THR A 88 -9.73 21.82 6.72
CA THR A 88 -10.87 21.52 5.84
C THR A 88 -10.99 20.04 5.50
N ASP A 89 -10.13 19.18 6.08
CA ASP A 89 -10.04 17.74 5.81
C ASP A 89 -10.00 17.42 4.31
N SER A 90 -9.25 18.22 3.54
CA SER A 90 -9.27 18.16 2.07
C SER A 90 -7.88 18.09 1.44
N ALA A 91 -7.81 17.48 0.27
CA ALA A 91 -6.63 17.45 -0.59
C ALA A 91 -6.99 17.98 -1.98
N ALA A 92 -6.49 19.16 -2.32
CA ALA A 92 -6.63 19.74 -3.65
C ALA A 92 -5.48 19.31 -4.56
N VAL A 93 -5.81 18.60 -5.63
CA VAL A 93 -4.88 18.20 -6.68
C VAL A 93 -5.14 19.03 -7.92
N LYS A 94 -4.09 19.69 -8.41
CA LYS A 94 -4.13 20.45 -9.66
C LYS A 94 -3.31 19.73 -10.71
N THR A 95 -3.90 19.46 -11.87
CA THR A 95 -3.19 18.87 -13.01
C THR A 95 -2.65 19.95 -13.95
N ARG A 96 -1.58 19.63 -14.68
CA ARG A 96 -1.06 20.44 -15.79
C ARG A 96 -1.90 20.28 -17.05
N ARG A 97 -2.58 19.15 -17.19
CA ARG A 97 -3.44 18.78 -18.30
C ARG A 97 -4.60 17.97 -17.73
N SER A 98 -5.84 18.37 -18.00
CA SER A 98 -7.00 17.54 -17.67
C SER A 98 -6.99 16.33 -18.59
N THR A 99 -6.64 15.17 -18.04
CA THR A 99 -6.43 13.95 -18.82
C THR A 99 -7.63 13.02 -18.82
N VAL A 100 -8.59 13.18 -17.90
CA VAL A 100 -9.58 12.13 -17.64
C VAL A 100 -11.00 12.66 -17.38
N ASP A 101 -12.00 12.00 -17.96
CA ASP A 101 -13.41 12.17 -17.62
C ASP A 101 -13.75 11.45 -16.31
N ILE A 102 -13.76 12.22 -15.23
CA ILE A 102 -14.05 11.74 -13.87
C ILE A 102 -15.48 11.18 -13.77
N ASP A 103 -16.45 11.71 -14.51
CA ASP A 103 -17.85 11.29 -14.41
C ASP A 103 -18.05 9.91 -15.05
N ALA A 104 -17.40 9.67 -16.19
CA ALA A 104 -17.38 8.37 -16.85
C ALA A 104 -16.74 7.28 -15.97
N LEU A 105 -15.63 7.60 -15.29
CA LEU A 105 -14.99 6.67 -14.37
C LEU A 105 -15.84 6.44 -13.12
N THR A 106 -16.26 7.48 -12.42
CA THR A 106 -16.99 7.31 -11.15
C THR A 106 -18.33 6.58 -11.27
N SER A 107 -18.89 6.46 -12.48
CA SER A 107 -20.10 5.68 -12.76
C SER A 107 -19.97 4.15 -12.59
N LYS A 108 -18.76 3.57 -12.67
CA LYS A 108 -18.52 2.09 -12.59
C LYS A 108 -17.97 1.62 -11.24
N ARG A 109 -18.38 2.25 -10.13
CA ARG A 109 -17.91 1.88 -8.78
C ARG A 109 -18.48 0.53 -8.31
N VAL A 110 -17.62 -0.31 -7.76
CA VAL A 110 -18.02 -1.52 -7.04
C VAL A 110 -17.71 -1.33 -5.56
N VAL A 111 -18.70 -1.57 -4.70
CA VAL A 111 -18.52 -1.48 -3.24
C VAL A 111 -17.88 -2.78 -2.75
N THR A 112 -16.61 -2.72 -2.35
CA THR A 112 -15.92 -3.88 -1.79
C THR A 112 -16.18 -4.00 -0.29
N THR A 113 -16.20 -5.22 0.23
CA THR A 113 -16.44 -5.51 1.66
C THR A 113 -15.31 -5.04 2.58
N GLY A 114 -14.21 -4.53 2.00
CA GLY A 114 -12.97 -4.25 2.69
C GLY A 114 -12.87 -2.86 3.33
N CYS A 115 -13.63 -1.89 2.83
CA CYS A 115 -13.93 -0.53 3.31
C CYS A 115 -14.68 0.13 2.14
N GLY A 116 -15.98 0.38 2.30
CA GLY A 116 -16.89 0.78 1.21
C GLY A 116 -16.50 2.11 0.53
N GLN A 117 -16.94 2.25 -0.72
CA GLN A 117 -16.80 3.43 -1.59
C GLN A 117 -15.34 3.76 -1.99
N GLY A 118 -14.91 3.37 -3.20
CA GLY A 118 -13.74 4.02 -3.80
C GLY A 118 -13.06 3.31 -4.96
N THR A 119 -13.01 1.98 -4.96
CA THR A 119 -12.19 1.28 -5.96
C THR A 119 -12.97 0.97 -7.24
N MET A 120 -12.39 1.38 -8.36
CA MET A 120 -12.84 1.15 -9.74
C MET A 120 -12.67 -0.32 -10.17
N PHE A 121 -13.23 -1.25 -9.39
CA PHE A 121 -12.84 -2.65 -9.41
C PHE A 121 -13.21 -3.40 -10.69
N GLY A 122 -14.29 -3.02 -11.38
CA GLY A 122 -14.79 -3.74 -12.55
C GLY A 122 -13.82 -3.77 -13.72
N GLY A 123 -13.24 -2.62 -14.09
CA GLY A 123 -12.27 -2.55 -15.19
C GLY A 123 -10.90 -3.12 -14.83
N LEU A 124 -10.51 -3.04 -13.56
CA LEU A 124 -9.18 -3.47 -13.12
C LEU A 124 -8.95 -4.98 -13.24
N ILE A 125 -9.99 -5.81 -13.16
CA ILE A 125 -9.87 -7.27 -13.30
C ILE A 125 -9.61 -7.67 -14.76
N GLU A 126 -10.34 -7.09 -15.71
CA GLU A 126 -10.22 -7.41 -17.14
C GLU A 126 -8.79 -7.12 -17.65
N GLU A 127 -8.20 -6.05 -17.15
CA GLU A 127 -6.85 -5.61 -17.52
C GLU A 127 -5.74 -6.41 -16.83
N MET A 128 -6.05 -7.22 -15.81
CA MET A 128 -5.04 -8.10 -15.21
C MET A 128 -4.51 -9.13 -16.20
N ASP A 129 -5.28 -9.48 -17.22
CA ASP A 129 -4.85 -10.40 -18.25
C ASP A 129 -3.71 -9.82 -19.10
N GLU A 130 -3.52 -8.49 -19.10
CA GLU A 130 -2.39 -7.80 -19.77
C GLU A 130 -1.11 -7.73 -18.90
N ILE A 131 -1.23 -7.93 -17.58
CA ILE A 131 -0.10 -7.84 -16.66
C ILE A 131 0.55 -9.21 -16.52
N GLN A 132 1.75 -9.36 -17.06
CA GLN A 132 2.63 -10.50 -16.79
C GLN A 132 3.89 -10.02 -16.10
N LEU A 133 4.02 -10.34 -14.81
CA LEU A 133 5.27 -10.05 -14.10
C LEU A 133 6.37 -10.95 -14.67
N PRO A 134 7.56 -10.39 -14.94
CA PRO A 134 8.64 -11.14 -15.56
C PRO A 134 8.95 -12.36 -14.72
N GLN A 135 9.45 -13.46 -15.33
CA GLN A 135 9.93 -14.62 -14.57
C GLN A 135 10.82 -14.20 -13.41
N GLY A 136 11.58 -13.12 -13.64
CA GLY A 136 11.89 -12.17 -12.59
C GLY A 136 12.71 -12.79 -11.47
N PRO A 137 13.04 -12.00 -10.45
CA PRO A 137 14.24 -12.28 -9.74
C PRO A 137 13.96 -13.12 -8.49
N THR A 138 14.96 -13.85 -8.01
CA THR A 138 14.79 -14.75 -6.87
C THR A 138 15.02 -14.03 -5.54
N LEU A 139 14.56 -14.66 -4.46
CA LEU A 139 14.73 -14.18 -3.08
C LEU A 139 15.13 -15.36 -2.19
N SER A 140 16.22 -15.22 -1.43
CA SER A 140 16.64 -16.28 -0.51
C SER A 140 15.71 -16.39 0.71
N GLN A 141 15.66 -17.57 1.30
CA GLN A 141 14.98 -17.79 2.57
C GLN A 141 15.51 -16.86 3.68
N GLU A 142 16.82 -16.64 3.73
CA GLU A 142 17.47 -15.72 4.67
C GLU A 142 16.98 -14.30 4.50
N ALA A 143 16.85 -13.83 3.25
CA ALA A 143 16.38 -12.50 2.93
C ALA A 143 14.92 -12.32 3.39
N ILE A 144 14.07 -13.33 3.18
CA ILE A 144 12.67 -13.34 3.65
C ILE A 144 12.62 -13.24 5.18
N VAL A 145 13.41 -14.04 5.89
CA VAL A 145 13.44 -14.02 7.36
C VAL A 145 13.96 -12.67 7.87
N THR A 146 15.02 -12.13 7.25
CA THR A 146 15.59 -10.82 7.59
C THR A 146 14.57 -9.71 7.38
N LEU A 147 13.80 -9.77 6.28
CA LEU A 147 12.70 -8.85 6.00
C LEU A 147 11.65 -8.89 7.12
N ILE A 148 11.16 -10.08 7.46
CA ILE A 148 10.13 -10.28 8.50
C ILE A 148 10.62 -9.76 9.86
N ASP A 149 11.88 -10.05 10.19
CA ASP A 149 12.51 -9.61 11.43
C ASP A 149 12.65 -8.09 11.49
N SER A 150 13.01 -7.45 10.37
CA SER A 150 13.11 -5.98 10.29
C SER A 150 11.76 -5.29 10.58
N ILE A 151 10.65 -5.87 10.11
CA ILE A 151 9.30 -5.38 10.42
C ILE A 151 8.96 -5.56 11.90
N ARG A 152 9.32 -6.71 12.48
CA ARG A 152 9.06 -7.00 13.90
C ARG A 152 9.76 -6.01 14.81
N ILE A 153 10.99 -5.60 14.51
CA ILE A 153 11.78 -4.71 15.38
C ILE A 153 11.53 -3.22 15.13
N HIS A 154 10.94 -2.84 13.99
CA HIS A 154 10.62 -1.44 13.66
C HIS A 154 9.80 -0.77 14.77
N ASP A 155 10.09 0.48 15.15
CA ASP A 155 9.20 1.23 16.06
C ASP A 155 7.97 1.67 15.28
N THR A 156 6.78 1.36 15.79
CA THR A 156 5.53 1.52 15.01
C THR A 156 4.42 2.13 15.84
N ILE A 157 3.47 2.76 15.14
CA ILE A 157 2.20 3.24 15.69
C ILE A 157 1.40 2.05 16.24
N TYR A 158 1.38 0.92 15.53
CA TYR A 158 0.76 -0.31 16.02
C TYR A 158 1.28 -0.75 17.41
N LYS A 159 2.59 -0.63 17.68
CA LYS A 159 3.16 -0.96 19.00
C LYS A 159 2.73 0.03 20.09
N LYS A 160 2.44 1.27 19.72
CA LYS A 160 2.05 2.35 20.66
C LYS A 160 0.55 2.34 20.93
N SER A 161 -0.28 2.16 19.90
CA SER A 161 -1.72 2.39 19.97
C SER A 161 -2.58 1.27 19.39
N GLY A 162 -1.99 0.24 18.78
CA GLY A 162 -2.73 -0.80 18.05
C GLY A 162 -3.54 -0.24 16.87
N SER A 163 -4.54 -1.02 16.42
CA SER A 163 -5.62 -0.60 15.51
C SER A 163 -5.23 0.07 14.18
N VAL A 164 -4.03 -0.21 13.67
CA VAL A 164 -3.58 0.23 12.34
C VAL A 164 -3.02 -0.93 11.53
N HIS A 165 -2.97 -0.74 10.22
CA HIS A 165 -2.29 -1.62 9.28
C HIS A 165 -0.96 -1.00 8.82
N ALA A 166 0.09 -1.81 8.81
CA ALA A 166 1.36 -1.47 8.19
C ALA A 166 1.51 -2.09 6.80
N CYS A 167 2.09 -1.32 5.88
CA CYS A 167 2.66 -1.77 4.62
C CYS A 167 4.11 -1.31 4.52
N ALA A 168 4.96 -2.12 3.89
CA ALA A 168 6.36 -1.82 3.72
C ALA A 168 6.85 -2.29 2.36
N VAL A 169 7.82 -1.56 1.81
CA VAL A 169 8.51 -1.95 0.58
C VAL A 169 10.00 -2.06 0.85
N PHE A 170 10.55 -3.17 0.40
CA PHE A 170 11.96 -3.48 0.45
C PHE A 170 12.52 -3.53 -0.96
N GLU A 171 13.79 -3.17 -1.09
CA GLU A 171 14.59 -3.41 -2.28
C GLU A 171 15.52 -4.61 -2.02
N ARG A 172 15.68 -5.49 -3.01
CA ARG A 172 16.74 -6.49 -2.96
C ARG A 172 18.11 -5.82 -2.95
N ASP A 173 18.96 -6.27 -2.03
CA ASP A 173 20.37 -5.90 -1.97
C ASP A 173 21.21 -7.17 -2.26
N GLY A 174 21.55 -7.36 -3.54
CA GLY A 174 22.13 -8.62 -4.02
C GLY A 174 21.14 -9.79 -3.94
N ASN A 175 21.67 -11.01 -3.78
CA ASN A 175 20.87 -12.24 -3.74
C ASN A 175 20.36 -12.60 -2.34
N GLU A 176 20.99 -12.06 -1.29
CA GLU A 176 20.76 -12.47 0.11
C GLU A 176 20.29 -11.33 1.01
N GLY A 177 20.40 -10.08 0.55
CA GLY A 177 20.05 -8.90 1.32
C GLY A 177 18.72 -8.28 0.90
N VAL A 178 18.11 -7.57 1.85
CA VAL A 178 16.98 -6.69 1.61
C VAL A 178 17.18 -5.40 2.39
N ARG A 179 16.72 -4.29 1.81
CA ARG A 179 16.78 -2.97 2.43
C ARG A 179 15.39 -2.35 2.46
N LEU A 180 14.94 -1.95 3.65
CA LEU A 180 13.68 -1.23 3.81
C LEU A 180 13.76 0.13 3.10
N LEU A 181 12.83 0.38 2.16
CA LEU A 181 12.72 1.67 1.47
C LEU A 181 11.66 2.56 2.12
N HIS A 182 10.47 2.00 2.34
CA HIS A 182 9.31 2.73 2.84
C HIS A 182 8.54 1.86 3.82
N PHE A 183 8.04 2.47 4.88
CA PHE A 183 7.15 1.86 5.86
C PHE A 183 6.03 2.85 6.15
N ILE A 184 4.78 2.45 5.92
CA ILE A 184 3.60 3.29 6.14
C ILE A 184 2.61 2.54 7.01
N GLU A 185 2.08 3.25 8.00
CA GLU A 185 0.93 2.82 8.78
C GLU A 185 -0.27 3.71 8.49
N ASP A 186 -1.43 3.08 8.39
CA ASP A 186 -2.72 3.75 8.26
C ASP A 186 -3.83 2.90 8.90
N VAL A 187 -4.96 3.51 9.25
CA VAL A 187 -6.15 2.78 9.73
C VAL A 187 -6.69 1.84 8.64
N GLY A 188 -6.64 2.28 7.37
CA GLY A 188 -7.04 1.50 6.20
C GLY A 188 -5.85 0.81 5.53
N ARG A 189 -5.90 -0.52 5.39
CA ARG A 189 -4.84 -1.25 4.65
C ARG A 189 -4.68 -0.79 3.20
N HIS A 190 -5.77 -0.38 2.54
CA HIS A 190 -5.74 0.08 1.15
C HIS A 190 -5.03 1.43 1.06
N ASN A 191 -5.28 2.33 2.02
CA ASN A 191 -4.57 3.61 2.12
C ASN A 191 -3.08 3.39 2.31
N ALA A 192 -2.68 2.45 3.18
CA ALA A 192 -1.26 2.14 3.38
C ALA A 192 -0.58 1.66 2.08
N VAL A 193 -1.27 0.85 1.25
CA VAL A 193 -0.77 0.44 -0.08
C VAL A 193 -0.73 1.62 -1.04
N ASP A 194 -1.77 2.46 -1.05
CA ASP A 194 -1.84 3.61 -1.93
C ASP A 194 -0.71 4.60 -1.59
N SER A 195 -0.49 4.94 -0.32
CA SER A 195 0.66 5.75 0.11
C SER A 195 2.01 5.20 -0.37
N ILE A 196 2.21 3.88 -0.28
CA ILE A 196 3.41 3.24 -0.83
C ILE A 196 3.50 3.41 -2.35
N SER A 197 2.39 3.21 -3.07
CA SER A 197 2.32 3.40 -4.52
C SER A 197 2.69 4.83 -4.91
N GLY A 198 2.22 5.83 -4.15
CA GLY A 198 2.58 7.23 -4.32
C GLY A 198 4.05 7.51 -4.06
N LEU A 199 4.61 6.99 -2.96
CA LEU A 199 6.04 7.13 -2.63
C LEU A 199 6.94 6.52 -3.71
N MET A 200 6.59 5.34 -4.22
CA MET A 200 7.30 4.71 -5.34
C MET A 200 7.25 5.57 -6.61
N TRP A 201 6.10 6.20 -6.88
CA TRP A 201 5.93 7.05 -8.06
C TRP A 201 6.75 8.34 -7.97
N LEU A 202 6.79 8.97 -6.79
CA LEU A 202 7.65 10.14 -6.52
C LEU A 202 9.15 9.82 -6.62
N ALA A 203 9.53 8.62 -6.19
CA ALA A 203 10.91 8.17 -6.27
C ALA A 203 11.30 7.68 -7.69
N ASN A 204 10.35 7.64 -8.63
CA ASN A 204 10.48 6.97 -9.92
C ASN A 204 11.09 5.55 -9.76
N LYS A 205 10.56 4.80 -8.79
CA LYS A 205 11.08 3.51 -8.38
C LYS A 205 10.30 2.38 -9.07
N PRO A 206 10.90 1.68 -10.06
CA PRO A 206 10.26 0.53 -10.67
C PRO A 206 10.13 -0.63 -9.67
N GLY A 207 8.99 -1.33 -9.70
CA GLY A 207 8.67 -2.40 -8.75
C GLY A 207 9.45 -3.70 -8.94
N ARG A 208 10.10 -3.89 -10.10
CA ARG A 208 10.69 -5.18 -10.51
C ARG A 208 11.70 -5.79 -9.52
N ASP A 209 12.37 -4.94 -8.74
CA ASP A 209 13.42 -5.33 -7.79
C ASP A 209 12.95 -5.23 -6.33
N LEU A 210 11.66 -5.04 -6.13
CA LEU A 210 11.06 -4.78 -4.83
C LEU A 210 10.34 -5.98 -4.26
N ILE A 211 10.14 -5.93 -2.95
CA ILE A 211 9.30 -6.84 -2.17
C ILE A 211 8.32 -5.99 -1.39
N PHE A 212 7.03 -6.31 -1.48
CA PHE A 212 5.99 -5.62 -0.72
C PHE A 212 5.52 -6.50 0.43
N PHE A 213 5.46 -5.94 1.62
CA PHE A 213 4.96 -6.58 2.82
C PHE A 213 3.72 -5.85 3.33
N THR A 214 2.71 -6.58 3.78
CA THR A 214 1.55 -6.01 4.47
C THR A 214 1.13 -6.83 5.68
N THR A 215 0.61 -6.15 6.69
CA THR A 215 -0.05 -6.78 7.84
C THR A 215 -1.49 -7.23 7.52
N GLY A 216 -2.08 -6.70 6.45
CA GLY A 216 -3.46 -7.00 6.03
C GLY A 216 -3.57 -8.29 5.20
N ARG A 217 -4.81 -8.76 5.00
CA ARG A 217 -5.10 -9.91 4.11
C ARG A 217 -4.79 -9.58 2.66
N LEU A 218 -4.32 -10.56 1.89
CA LEU A 218 -4.19 -10.46 0.43
C LEU A 218 -5.53 -10.79 -0.24
N THR A 219 -6.40 -9.78 -0.28
CA THR A 219 -7.60 -9.77 -1.13
C THR A 219 -7.23 -9.52 -2.58
N SER A 220 -8.17 -9.74 -3.50
CA SER A 220 -8.00 -9.44 -4.92
C SER A 220 -7.51 -8.01 -5.17
N GLU A 221 -8.07 -7.01 -4.49
CA GLU A 221 -7.64 -5.61 -4.60
C GLU A 221 -6.17 -5.39 -4.19
N MET A 222 -5.73 -6.02 -3.11
CA MET A 222 -4.33 -5.91 -2.65
C MET A 222 -3.37 -6.55 -3.67
N VAL A 223 -3.77 -7.66 -4.27
CA VAL A 223 -2.99 -8.35 -5.32
C VAL A 223 -2.95 -7.53 -6.61
N ILE A 224 -4.07 -6.94 -7.03
CA ILE A 224 -4.17 -6.03 -8.17
C ILE A 224 -3.17 -4.88 -8.00
N LYS A 225 -3.23 -4.16 -6.88
CA LYS A 225 -2.34 -3.02 -6.60
C LYS A 225 -0.87 -3.45 -6.61
N GLY A 226 -0.55 -4.60 -6.01
CA GLY A 226 0.80 -5.19 -6.06
C GLY A 226 1.31 -5.46 -7.48
N ALA A 227 0.47 -6.10 -8.30
CA ALA A 227 0.78 -6.42 -9.69
C ALA A 227 0.93 -5.14 -10.56
N GLN A 228 0.04 -4.16 -10.39
CA GLN A 228 0.11 -2.86 -11.07
C GLN A 228 1.35 -2.04 -10.69
N MET A 229 1.83 -2.17 -9.45
CA MET A 229 3.11 -1.58 -9.06
C MET A 229 4.31 -2.30 -9.68
N GLY A 230 4.11 -3.45 -10.36
CA GLY A 230 5.16 -4.25 -10.98
C GLY A 230 6.01 -5.01 -9.97
N ILE A 231 5.48 -5.25 -8.76
CA ILE A 231 6.24 -5.88 -7.66
C ILE A 231 6.09 -7.41 -7.72
N PRO A 232 7.18 -8.17 -7.86
CA PRO A 232 7.12 -9.63 -8.03
C PRO A 232 6.78 -10.41 -6.75
N PHE A 233 6.99 -9.83 -5.56
CA PHE A 233 6.76 -10.50 -4.27
C PHE A 233 5.76 -9.73 -3.39
N LEU A 234 4.66 -10.39 -2.99
CA LEU A 234 3.75 -9.92 -1.95
C LEU A 234 3.80 -10.85 -0.73
N LEU A 235 4.23 -10.29 0.40
CA LEU A 235 4.33 -10.97 1.68
C LEU A 235 3.22 -10.47 2.61
N THR A 236 2.58 -11.38 3.34
CA THR A 236 1.64 -11.01 4.41
C THR A 236 1.82 -11.85 5.67
N ARG A 237 1.58 -11.23 6.83
CA ARG A 237 1.40 -11.94 8.11
C ARG A 237 0.01 -12.59 8.24
N SER A 238 -0.96 -12.12 7.44
CA SER A 238 -2.36 -12.56 7.49
C SER A 238 -2.62 -13.75 6.55
N GLY A 239 -3.84 -13.86 6.01
CA GLY A 239 -4.23 -14.87 5.03
C GLY A 239 -4.42 -14.33 3.62
N VAL A 240 -4.63 -15.25 2.68
CA VAL A 240 -4.88 -15.00 1.25
C VAL A 240 -6.30 -15.44 0.92
N THR A 241 -7.02 -14.66 0.08
CA THR A 241 -8.34 -15.06 -0.43
C THR A 241 -8.23 -15.86 -1.72
N LEU A 242 -9.22 -16.70 -2.04
CA LEU A 242 -9.22 -17.50 -3.27
C LEU A 242 -9.04 -16.63 -4.52
N MET A 243 -9.84 -15.56 -4.64
CA MET A 243 -9.73 -14.63 -5.76
C MET A 243 -8.35 -13.95 -5.81
N GLY A 244 -7.78 -13.57 -4.67
CA GLY A 244 -6.41 -13.02 -4.62
C GLY A 244 -5.36 -14.02 -5.14
N LEU A 245 -5.50 -15.30 -4.79
CA LEU A 245 -4.60 -16.36 -5.28
C LEU A 245 -4.75 -16.59 -6.79
N GLU A 246 -5.97 -16.63 -7.30
CA GLU A 246 -6.25 -16.78 -8.74
C GLU A 246 -5.61 -15.66 -9.55
N LEU A 247 -5.74 -14.42 -9.06
CA LEU A 247 -5.13 -13.25 -9.70
C LEU A 247 -3.60 -13.25 -9.64
N ALA A 248 -3.02 -13.75 -8.55
CA ALA A 248 -1.57 -13.90 -8.45
C ALA A 248 -1.03 -14.95 -9.43
N ARG A 249 -1.75 -16.06 -9.62
CA ARG A 249 -1.42 -17.07 -10.64
C ARG A 249 -1.45 -16.48 -12.04
N LYS A 250 -2.50 -15.72 -12.36
CA LYS A 250 -2.63 -15.04 -13.66
C LYS A 250 -1.46 -14.10 -13.96
N THR A 251 -1.00 -13.35 -12.95
CA THR A 251 0.02 -12.31 -13.13
C THR A 251 1.44 -12.78 -12.86
N ASN A 252 1.63 -14.06 -12.52
CA ASN A 252 2.90 -14.62 -12.05
C ASN A 252 3.49 -13.86 -10.84
N LEU A 253 2.63 -13.47 -9.89
CA LEU A 253 3.00 -12.78 -8.66
C LEU A 253 3.30 -13.80 -7.56
N THR A 254 4.46 -13.69 -6.91
CA THR A 254 4.84 -14.59 -5.80
C THR A 254 4.13 -14.17 -4.53
N ILE A 255 3.35 -15.08 -3.93
CA ILE A 255 2.65 -14.84 -2.66
C ILE A 255 3.27 -15.65 -1.55
N LEU A 256 3.67 -14.95 -0.49
CA LEU A 256 4.01 -15.54 0.81
C LEU A 256 3.02 -15.05 1.86
N SER A 257 2.51 -15.98 2.65
CA SER A 257 1.51 -15.74 3.68
C SER A 257 1.97 -16.29 5.02
N ARG A 258 1.23 -15.98 6.09
CA ARG A 258 1.57 -16.42 7.46
C ARG A 258 3.01 -16.11 7.87
N CYS A 259 3.59 -15.06 7.30
CA CYS A 259 4.97 -14.66 7.54
C CYS A 259 5.18 -14.22 8.99
N SER A 260 5.90 -15.03 9.78
CA SER A 260 6.15 -14.79 11.20
C SER A 260 7.45 -15.46 11.66
N GLY A 261 8.44 -14.65 12.07
CA GLY A 261 9.77 -15.14 12.41
C GLY A 261 10.38 -15.93 11.24
N LYS A 262 10.69 -17.21 11.47
CA LYS A 262 11.23 -18.11 10.43
C LYS A 262 10.16 -18.84 9.61
N HIS A 263 8.89 -18.70 9.95
CA HIS A 263 7.78 -19.39 9.31
C HIS A 263 7.13 -18.52 8.23
N PHE A 264 6.82 -19.15 7.09
CA PHE A 264 6.03 -18.58 6.00
C PHE A 264 5.46 -19.72 5.15
N GLU A 265 4.40 -19.43 4.40
CA GLU A 265 3.76 -20.34 3.46
C GLU A 265 3.78 -19.72 2.05
N ILE A 266 4.23 -20.46 1.04
CA ILE A 266 4.22 -19.98 -0.35
C ILE A 266 2.95 -20.47 -1.05
N TYR A 267 2.16 -19.54 -1.57
CA TYR A 267 0.90 -19.85 -2.24
C TYR A 267 1.01 -19.84 -3.78
N ASN A 268 1.96 -19.07 -4.32
CA ASN A 268 2.19 -18.97 -5.76
C ASN A 268 3.66 -18.67 -6.09
N ALA A 269 4.13 -19.16 -7.24
CA ALA A 269 5.48 -19.00 -7.77
C ALA A 269 6.62 -19.37 -6.78
N PRO A 270 6.60 -20.60 -6.20
CA PRO A 270 7.62 -21.06 -5.25
C PRO A 270 9.03 -21.16 -5.83
N GLU A 271 9.15 -21.31 -7.14
CA GLU A 271 10.42 -21.31 -7.87
C GLU A 271 11.23 -20.02 -7.71
N ARG A 272 10.60 -18.91 -7.28
CA ARG A 272 11.31 -17.66 -6.97
C ARG A 272 11.96 -17.63 -5.58
N VAL A 273 11.69 -18.62 -4.73
CA VAL A 273 12.27 -18.70 -3.39
C VAL A 273 13.44 -19.68 -3.39
N VAL A 274 14.63 -19.20 -3.00
CA VAL A 274 15.84 -20.02 -2.90
C VAL A 274 15.98 -20.47 -1.45
N PHE A 275 15.80 -21.77 -1.23
CA PHE A 275 15.98 -22.38 0.10
C PHE A 275 17.45 -22.68 0.36
N SER A 276 17.92 -22.39 1.58
CA SER A 276 19.29 -22.65 2.04
C SER A 276 19.62 -24.13 2.20
N GLN A 277 18.61 -24.96 2.42
CA GLN A 277 18.68 -26.41 2.35
C GLN A 277 17.60 -26.91 1.39
N LYS A 278 17.90 -27.92 0.56
CA LYS A 278 16.87 -28.52 -0.29
C LYS A 278 15.71 -28.98 0.60
N PRO A 279 14.45 -28.59 0.31
CA PRO A 279 13.29 -29.12 1.01
C PRO A 279 13.35 -30.66 0.94
N GLN A 280 13.10 -31.33 2.07
CA GLN A 280 12.96 -32.79 2.11
C GLN A 280 11.74 -33.25 1.32
#